data_AF-A0A2N7QPG2-F1
#
_entry.id   AF-A0A2N7QPG2-F1
#
_cell.length_a   1.000
_cell.length_b   1.000
_cell.length_c   1.000
_cell.angle_alpha   90.00
_cell.angle_beta   90.00
_cell.angle_gamma   90.00
#
_symmetry.space_group_name_H-M   'P 1'
#
loop_
_entity.id
_entity.type
_entity.pdbx_description
1 polymer ?
#
loop_
_entity_poly.entity_id
_entity_poly.type
_entity_poly.pdbx_seq_one_letter_code
_entity_poly.pdbx_strand_id
1 'polypeptide(L)'
;MGIFSIGGTNFAVDAMKSRIGLDALGNGMLEVNIDIHGDDDLFMRRMEAEEEEGEEDGEWSWALYPPVFFLHGLRVPEGLPGEAVTGPLGKHLDAAESGIYMMEHGDLSLVDIEELSARRLAVSGMVELYGKRLPFRISY
;
A
#
# COMPACT_ATOMS: atom_id res chain seq x y z
N MET A 1 9.99 -12.49 1.45
CA MET A 1 9.35 -11.58 2.41
C MET A 1 9.03 -10.30 1.65
N GLY A 2 7.76 -9.91 1.64
CA GLY A 2 7.36 -8.63 1.05
C GLY A 2 7.77 -7.47 1.95
N ILE A 3 7.97 -6.30 1.36
CA ILE A 3 8.26 -5.06 2.07
C ILE A 3 6.99 -4.24 2.08
N PHE A 4 6.62 -3.67 3.23
CA PHE A 4 5.66 -2.59 3.34
C PHE A 4 6.23 -1.58 4.32
N SER A 5 6.83 -0.51 3.80
CA SER A 5 7.43 0.53 4.62
C SER A 5 6.70 1.86 4.46
N ILE A 6 6.59 2.61 5.56
CA ILE A 6 6.14 3.99 5.60
C ILE A 6 7.20 4.80 6.37
N GLY A 7 7.67 5.89 5.79
CA GLY A 7 8.81 6.63 6.33
C GLY A 7 10.06 5.75 6.41
N GLY A 8 10.61 5.63 7.62
CA GLY A 8 11.74 4.74 7.93
C GLY A 8 11.33 3.37 8.48
N THR A 9 10.04 3.14 8.68
CA THR A 9 9.52 1.96 9.39
C THR A 9 9.00 0.92 8.41
N ASN A 10 9.41 -0.35 8.60
CA ASN A 10 8.94 -1.49 7.81
C ASN A 10 7.98 -2.35 8.65
N PHE A 11 6.79 -2.56 8.12
CA PHE A 11 5.72 -3.39 8.67
C PHE A 11 5.65 -4.78 8.03
N ALA A 12 6.54 -5.07 7.07
CA ALA A 12 6.49 -6.28 6.23
C ALA A 12 5.13 -6.48 5.55
N VAL A 13 4.97 -7.55 4.77
CA VAL A 13 3.70 -7.88 4.13
C VAL A 13 3.16 -9.18 4.72
N ASP A 14 1.93 -9.15 5.22
CA ASP A 14 1.16 -10.35 5.52
C ASP A 14 0.68 -10.96 4.20
N ALA A 15 1.39 -11.99 3.75
CA ALA A 15 1.05 -12.69 2.50
C ALA A 15 -0.26 -13.48 2.56
N MET A 16 -0.75 -13.82 3.76
CA MET A 16 -1.99 -14.58 3.94
C MET A 16 -3.20 -13.67 3.76
N LYS A 17 -3.13 -12.43 4.23
CA LYS A 17 -4.17 -11.40 4.09
C LYS A 17 -4.10 -10.63 2.77
N SER A 18 -2.90 -10.43 2.24
CA SER A 18 -2.70 -9.63 1.02
C SER A 18 -3.23 -10.31 -0.24
N ARG A 19 -3.82 -9.52 -1.14
CA ARG A 19 -4.45 -9.97 -2.38
C ARG A 19 -4.18 -8.98 -3.53
N ILE A 20 -3.98 -9.55 -4.71
CA ILE A 20 -3.94 -8.83 -5.98
C ILE A 20 -4.93 -9.53 -6.91
N GLY A 21 -5.99 -8.81 -7.28
CA GLY A 21 -6.99 -9.19 -8.27
C GLY A 21 -6.74 -8.49 -9.59
N LEU A 22 -6.78 -9.27 -10.68
CA LEU A 22 -6.68 -8.79 -12.05
C LEU A 22 -7.86 -9.37 -12.81
N ASP A 23 -8.82 -8.53 -13.16
CA ASP A 23 -10.07 -8.94 -13.80
C ASP A 23 -10.15 -8.37 -15.22
N ALA A 24 -10.26 -9.24 -16.23
CA ALA A 24 -10.44 -8.81 -17.61
C ALA A 24 -11.86 -8.30 -17.84
N LEU A 25 -12.00 -7.06 -18.30
CA LEU A 25 -13.29 -6.40 -18.53
C LEU A 25 -13.91 -6.77 -19.90
N GLY A 26 -13.21 -7.54 -20.74
CA GLY A 26 -13.71 -7.99 -22.04
C GLY A 26 -13.73 -6.91 -23.14
N ASN A 27 -13.21 -5.72 -22.85
CA ASN A 27 -13.07 -4.59 -23.78
C ASN A 27 -11.60 -4.24 -24.04
N GLY A 28 -10.67 -5.16 -23.77
CA GLY A 28 -9.23 -4.92 -23.84
C GLY A 28 -8.67 -4.10 -22.67
N MET A 29 -9.41 -4.01 -21.55
CA MET A 29 -8.97 -3.42 -20.29
C MET A 29 -8.94 -4.48 -19.19
N LEU A 30 -8.01 -4.31 -18.26
CA LEU A 30 -7.92 -5.02 -16.99
C LEU A 30 -8.34 -4.07 -15.86
N GLU A 31 -9.16 -4.58 -14.94
CA GLU A 31 -9.39 -3.94 -13.65
C GLU A 31 -8.44 -4.54 -12.61
N VAL A 32 -7.75 -3.66 -11.90
CA VAL A 32 -6.74 -3.98 -10.90
C VAL A 32 -7.30 -3.62 -9.53
N ASN A 33 -7.36 -4.63 -8.66
CA ASN A 33 -7.80 -4.52 -7.28
C ASN A 33 -6.70 -5.05 -6.37
N ILE A 34 -6.21 -4.25 -5.44
CA ILE A 34 -5.07 -4.57 -4.58
C ILE A 34 -5.46 -4.29 -3.14
N ASP A 35 -5.18 -5.25 -2.26
CA ASP A 35 -5.22 -5.11 -0.81
C ASP A 35 -3.92 -5.67 -0.24
N ILE A 36 -3.05 -4.84 0.30
CA ILE A 36 -1.78 -5.26 0.93
C ILE A 36 -1.82 -4.91 2.41
N HIS A 37 -1.66 -5.93 3.25
CA HIS A 37 -1.68 -5.80 4.70
C HIS A 37 -0.26 -5.86 5.26
N GLY A 38 0.04 -4.98 6.22
CA GLY A 38 1.19 -5.12 7.09
C GLY A 38 1.07 -6.36 7.99
N ASP A 39 2.20 -6.85 8.47
CA ASP A 39 2.27 -8.04 9.33
C ASP A 39 1.83 -7.71 10.76
N ASP A 40 0.79 -8.39 11.24
CA ASP A 40 0.22 -8.20 12.58
C ASP A 40 1.26 -8.47 13.67
N ASP A 41 2.01 -9.57 13.59
CA ASP A 41 2.94 -10.00 14.62
C ASP A 41 4.11 -9.01 14.73
N LEU A 42 4.61 -8.50 13.60
CA LEU A 42 5.65 -7.49 13.56
C LEU A 42 5.16 -6.15 14.12
N PHE A 43 3.92 -5.77 13.81
CA PHE A 43 3.30 -4.56 14.36
C PHE A 43 3.14 -4.63 15.87
N MET A 44 2.55 -5.72 16.39
CA MET A 44 2.32 -5.89 17.83
C MET A 44 3.64 -5.88 18.62
N ARG A 45 4.67 -6.60 18.16
CA ARG A 45 6.00 -6.57 18.79
C ARG A 45 6.63 -5.19 18.82
N ARG A 46 6.36 -4.35 17.82
CA ARG A 46 6.85 -2.98 17.78
C ARG A 46 6.13 -2.11 18.81
N MET A 47 4.81 -2.22 18.90
CA MET A 47 4.02 -1.47 19.89
C MET A 47 4.44 -1.83 21.32
N GLU A 48 4.66 -3.13 21.58
CA GLU A 48 5.19 -3.61 22.87
C GLU A 48 6.59 -3.01 23.16
N ALA A 49 7.47 -2.93 22.16
CA ALA A 49 8.80 -2.34 22.34
C ALA A 49 8.76 -0.82 22.61
N GLU A 50 7.91 -0.07 21.89
CA GLU A 50 7.72 1.37 22.13
C GLU A 50 7.15 1.64 23.54
N GLU A 51 6.24 0.79 24.02
CA GLU A 51 5.70 0.86 25.39
C GLU A 51 6.76 0.53 26.46
N GLU A 52 7.57 -0.52 26.25
CA GLU A 52 8.66 -0.91 27.17
C GLU A 52 9.75 0.19 27.30
N GLU A 53 10.03 0.90 26.21
CA GLU A 53 10.98 2.03 26.19
C GLU A 53 10.39 3.30 26.83
N GLY A 54 9.11 3.28 27.24
CA GLY A 54 8.44 4.41 27.87
C GLY A 54 8.11 5.53 26.88
N GLU A 55 8.04 5.23 25.59
CA GLU A 55 7.68 6.19 24.54
C GLU A 55 6.15 6.34 24.49
N GLU A 56 5.58 7.11 25.44
CA GLU A 56 4.14 7.43 25.46
C GLU A 56 3.66 8.13 24.16
N ASP A 57 4.59 8.75 23.41
CA ASP A 57 4.38 9.39 22.10
C ASP A 57 5.24 8.72 20.99
N GLY A 58 5.35 7.38 21.00
CA GLY A 58 6.03 6.61 19.94
C GLY A 58 5.53 6.97 18.53
N GLU A 59 6.36 6.76 17.49
CA GLU A 59 6.05 7.17 16.10
C GLU A 59 4.68 6.66 15.61
N TRP A 60 4.27 5.48 16.11
CA TRP A 60 3.05 4.78 15.71
C TRP A 60 2.05 4.61 16.87
N SER A 61 2.25 5.32 17.99
CA SER A 61 1.38 5.32 19.19
C SER A 61 -0.11 5.59 18.88
N TRP A 62 -0.41 6.29 17.80
CA TRP A 62 -1.76 6.60 17.33
C TRP A 62 -2.42 5.48 16.52
N ALA A 63 -1.67 4.48 16.04
CA ALA A 63 -2.18 3.40 15.20
C ALA A 63 -2.66 2.20 16.04
N LEU A 64 -3.80 1.60 15.68
CA LEU A 64 -4.31 0.38 16.33
C LEU A 64 -4.08 -0.89 15.52
N TYR A 65 -3.75 -0.74 14.24
CA TYR A 65 -3.59 -1.86 13.30
C TYR A 65 -2.35 -1.61 12.43
N PRO A 66 -1.72 -2.68 11.91
CA PRO A 66 -0.74 -2.53 10.85
C PRO A 66 -1.35 -1.81 9.64
N PRO A 67 -0.53 -1.17 8.79
CA PRO A 67 -1.04 -0.47 7.62
C PRO A 67 -1.70 -1.41 6.64
N VAL A 68 -2.79 -0.95 6.04
CA VAL A 68 -3.44 -1.62 4.91
C VAL A 68 -3.45 -0.66 3.72
N PHE A 69 -2.70 -1.00 2.68
CA PHE A 69 -2.79 -0.32 1.40
C PHE A 69 -3.90 -0.95 0.57
N PHE A 70 -4.76 -0.12 0.00
CA PHE A 70 -5.78 -0.56 -0.93
C PHE A 70 -5.76 0.29 -2.21
N LEU A 71 -6.08 -0.36 -3.32
CA LEU A 71 -6.30 0.25 -4.63
C LEU A 71 -7.38 -0.56 -5.34
N HIS A 72 -8.56 0.01 -5.52
CA HIS A 72 -9.68 -0.70 -6.15
C HIS A 72 -10.17 0.05 -7.38
N GLY A 73 -10.48 -0.70 -8.45
CA GLY A 73 -11.05 -0.14 -9.67
C GLY A 73 -10.06 0.58 -10.60
N LEU A 74 -8.74 0.37 -10.44
CA LEU A 74 -7.77 0.89 -11.41
C LEU A 74 -7.95 0.15 -12.74
N ARG A 75 -8.23 0.88 -13.83
CA ARG A 75 -8.38 0.31 -15.17
C ARG A 75 -7.16 0.57 -16.02
N VAL A 76 -6.56 -0.48 -16.56
CA VAL A 76 -5.37 -0.42 -17.42
C VAL A 76 -5.59 -1.20 -18.71
N PRO A 77 -4.96 -0.85 -19.84
CA PRO A 77 -5.04 -1.66 -21.06
C PRO A 77 -4.49 -3.09 -20.84
N GLU A 78 -5.19 -4.08 -21.40
CA GLU A 78 -4.78 -5.49 -21.36
C GLU A 78 -3.60 -5.73 -22.31
N GLY A 79 -2.55 -6.40 -21.84
CA GLY A 79 -1.43 -6.83 -22.70
C GLY A 79 -0.26 -5.86 -22.84
N LEU A 80 0.00 -5.00 -21.85
CA LEU A 80 1.28 -4.32 -21.67
C LEU A 80 2.16 -5.11 -20.67
N PRO A 81 2.85 -6.18 -21.09
CA PRO A 81 3.80 -6.87 -20.21
C PRO A 81 5.00 -5.95 -19.93
N GLY A 82 5.16 -5.55 -18.67
CA GLY A 82 6.38 -4.89 -18.19
C GLY A 82 6.48 -3.38 -18.41
N GLU A 83 5.39 -2.69 -18.77
CA GLU A 83 5.35 -1.22 -18.64
C GLU A 83 4.72 -0.87 -17.29
N ALA A 84 5.53 -0.29 -16.41
CA ALA A 84 5.05 0.32 -15.18
C ALA A 84 3.91 1.30 -15.49
N VAL A 85 2.80 1.17 -14.75
CA VAL A 85 1.73 2.16 -14.76
C VAL A 85 2.25 3.34 -13.94
N THR A 86 3.11 4.12 -14.59
CA THR A 86 3.74 5.31 -14.02
C THR A 86 2.84 6.49 -14.32
N GLY A 87 2.28 7.08 -13.29
CA GLY A 87 1.50 8.28 -13.46
C GLY A 87 0.95 8.80 -12.14
N PRO A 88 0.97 10.12 -11.90
CA PRO A 88 0.21 10.68 -10.80
C PRO A 88 -1.24 10.20 -10.94
N LEU A 89 -1.80 9.62 -9.88
CA LEU A 89 -3.16 9.06 -9.86
C LEU A 89 -4.22 10.04 -10.45
N GLY A 90 -3.93 11.34 -10.51
CA GLY A 90 -4.85 12.39 -10.96
C GLY A 90 -5.08 12.58 -12.46
N LYS A 91 -4.76 11.65 -13.37
CA LYS A 91 -5.16 11.79 -14.80
C LYS A 91 -5.80 10.58 -15.47
N HIS A 92 -5.73 9.40 -14.86
CA HIS A 92 -6.31 8.16 -15.42
C HIS A 92 -7.31 7.46 -14.50
N LEU A 93 -7.53 7.96 -13.27
CA LEU A 93 -8.30 7.28 -12.22
C LEU A 93 -9.48 8.09 -11.67
N ASP A 94 -10.36 8.61 -12.52
CA ASP A 94 -11.64 9.19 -12.06
C ASP A 94 -12.56 8.14 -11.36
N ALA A 95 -12.16 6.87 -11.29
CA ALA A 95 -12.96 5.77 -10.75
C ALA A 95 -12.26 4.86 -9.73
N ALA A 96 -10.99 5.10 -9.40
CA ALA A 96 -10.27 4.21 -8.49
C ALA A 96 -10.17 4.80 -7.09
N GLU A 97 -10.45 3.97 -6.09
CA GLU A 97 -10.29 4.31 -4.67
C GLU A 97 -8.92 3.82 -4.21
N SER A 98 -8.16 4.66 -3.50
CA SER A 98 -6.85 4.27 -2.99
C SER A 98 -6.51 4.96 -1.68
N GLY A 99 -5.86 4.25 -0.77
CA GLY A 99 -5.49 4.78 0.54
C GLY A 99 -4.55 3.86 1.30
N ILE A 100 -4.01 4.36 2.40
CA ILE A 100 -3.45 3.52 3.47
C ILE A 100 -4.27 3.73 4.73
N TYR A 101 -4.75 2.65 5.33
CA TYR A 101 -5.53 2.68 6.57
C TYR A 101 -4.72 2.14 7.75
N MET A 102 -4.67 2.89 8.85
CA MET A 102 -4.04 2.49 10.13
C MET A 102 -4.91 2.79 11.37
N MET A 103 -6.05 3.46 11.15
CA MET A 103 -7.12 3.89 12.08
C MET A 103 -7.90 4.99 11.35
N GLU A 104 -7.16 5.82 10.64
CA GLU A 104 -7.65 6.83 9.72
C GLU A 104 -7.16 6.51 8.30
N HIS A 105 -7.89 7.00 7.30
CA HIS A 105 -7.49 6.90 5.91
C HIS A 105 -6.43 7.97 5.61
N GLY A 106 -5.25 7.53 5.21
CA GLY A 106 -4.21 8.39 4.67
C GLY A 106 -4.34 8.52 3.16
N ASP A 107 -4.51 9.76 2.70
CA ASP A 107 -4.57 10.08 1.29
C ASP A 107 -3.22 9.82 0.62
N LEU A 108 -3.28 9.25 -0.58
CA LEU A 108 -2.09 8.94 -1.37
C LEU A 108 -1.81 10.01 -2.42
N SER A 109 -0.53 10.29 -2.62
CA SER A 109 -0.05 11.15 -3.70
C SER A 109 1.22 10.58 -4.31
N LEU A 110 1.50 10.94 -5.57
CA LEU A 110 2.68 10.47 -6.31
C LEU A 110 2.82 8.94 -6.36
N VAL A 111 1.69 8.22 -6.45
CA VAL A 111 1.71 6.76 -6.48
C VAL A 111 2.25 6.26 -7.82
N ASP A 112 3.15 5.30 -7.74
CA ASP A 112 3.79 4.62 -8.85
C ASP A 112 3.61 3.11 -8.68
N ILE A 113 3.14 2.42 -9.72
CA ILE A 113 2.87 0.99 -9.69
C ILE A 113 3.66 0.32 -10.82
N GLU A 114 4.56 -0.58 -10.45
CA GLU A 114 5.40 -1.35 -11.36
C GLU A 114 5.07 -2.85 -11.21
N GLU A 115 4.74 -3.50 -12.33
CA GLU A 115 4.65 -4.97 -12.38
C GLU A 115 6.05 -5.57 -12.42
N LEU A 116 6.42 -6.32 -11.37
CA LEU A 116 7.72 -6.97 -11.27
C LEU A 116 7.73 -8.33 -12.00
N SER A 117 6.65 -9.08 -11.87
CA SER A 117 6.40 -10.36 -12.54
C SER A 117 4.93 -10.78 -12.34
N ALA A 118 4.47 -11.85 -12.99
CA ALA A 118 3.09 -12.33 -12.87
C ALA A 118 2.63 -12.42 -11.40
N ARG A 119 1.78 -11.47 -10.98
CA ARG A 119 1.23 -11.28 -9.61
C ARG A 119 2.20 -10.73 -8.57
N ARG A 120 3.26 -10.07 -8.99
CA ARG A 120 4.17 -9.32 -8.11
C ARG A 120 4.21 -7.86 -8.52
N LEU A 121 4.09 -6.98 -7.55
CA LEU A 121 3.98 -5.55 -7.75
C LEU A 121 4.94 -4.82 -6.82
N ALA A 122 5.55 -3.76 -7.36
CA ALA A 122 6.10 -2.69 -6.55
C ALA A 122 5.14 -1.52 -6.59
N VAL A 123 4.78 -1.01 -5.41
CA VAL A 123 4.00 0.23 -5.29
C VAL A 123 4.82 1.20 -4.45
N SER A 124 4.90 2.44 -4.88
CA SER A 124 5.53 3.48 -4.07
C SER A 124 4.78 4.79 -4.18
N GLY A 125 5.00 5.69 -3.24
CA GLY A 125 4.40 7.01 -3.29
C GLY A 125 4.55 7.75 -1.99
N MET A 126 3.64 8.68 -1.75
CA MET A 126 3.55 9.45 -0.51
C MET A 126 2.17 9.25 0.10
N VAL A 127 2.12 9.11 1.42
CA VAL A 127 0.88 9.04 2.21
C VAL A 127 0.85 10.19 3.20
N GLU A 128 -0.32 10.80 3.39
CA GLU A 128 -0.56 11.76 4.47
C GLU A 128 -1.11 11.04 5.70
N LEU A 129 -0.33 10.96 6.78
CA LEU A 129 -0.71 10.33 8.05
C LEU A 129 -0.39 11.29 9.19
N TYR A 130 -1.36 11.50 10.07
CA TYR A 130 -1.18 12.32 11.28
C TYR A 130 -0.56 13.72 10.99
N GLY A 131 -1.01 14.36 9.90
CA GLY A 131 -0.51 15.67 9.45
C GLY A 131 0.90 15.67 8.85
N LYS A 132 1.52 14.51 8.66
CA LYS A 132 2.83 14.35 8.02
C LYS A 132 2.70 13.65 6.67
N ARG A 133 3.50 14.11 5.71
CA ARG A 133 3.64 13.44 4.42
C ARG A 133 4.84 12.50 4.45
N LEU A 134 4.60 11.20 4.39
CA LEU A 134 5.62 10.16 4.50
C LEU A 134 5.76 9.38 3.19
N PRO A 135 6.96 9.01 2.77
CA PRO A 135 7.13 8.09 1.65
C PRO A 135 6.64 6.70 2.06
N PHE A 136 5.99 5.98 1.15
CA PHE A 136 5.70 4.57 1.34
C PHE A 136 6.25 3.73 0.20
N ARG A 137 6.55 2.46 0.49
CA ARG A 137 7.00 1.48 -0.50
C ARG A 137 6.46 0.12 -0.14
N ILE A 138 5.93 -0.55 -1.16
CA ILE A 138 5.46 -1.92 -1.13
C ILE A 138 6.23 -2.69 -2.19
N SER A 139 6.66 -3.90 -1.84
CA SER A 139 7.21 -4.86 -2.81
C SER A 139 6.73 -6.23 -2.42
N TYR A 140 5.81 -6.78 -3.21
CA TYR A 140 5.10 -8.02 -2.93
C TYR A 140 5.17 -8.90 -4.18
#